data_AF-A0A3P9IR28-F1
#
_entry.id   AF-A0A3P9IR28-F1
#
_cell.length_a   1.000
_cell.length_b   1.000
_cell.length_c   1.000
_cell.angle_alpha   90.00
_cell.angle_beta   90.00
_cell.angle_gamma   90.00
#
_symmetry.space_group_name_H-M   'P 1'
#
loop_
_entity.id
_entity.type
_entity.pdbx_description
1 polymer ?
#
loop_
_entity_poly.entity_id
_entity_poly.type
_entity_poly.pdbx_seq_one_letter_code
_entity_poly.pdbx_strand_id
1 'polypeptide(L)'
;MQESPVGLDLSQTGILILENLKNKRSILKTAKLPPSNITKEEMAAINNLKNNREITILPADKGRTTVIMDTEQYEKQMDEMLQDRNTYEVLKRDPTEAKKRKLKTILKQLQEEKKIDKQTYNHLIPTANIIPRIYGTPKIHKPGAPLRPIIDSMGSVTYNLSKFIADILKPLPSSTIVKMQNSWQKNSKTQRRNIHFT
;
A
#
# COMPACT_ATOMS: atom_id res chain seq x y z
N MET A 1 -52.73 -12.56 -13.43
CA MET A 1 -52.27 -12.08 -12.12
C MET A 1 -50.96 -12.77 -11.85
N GLN A 2 -49.85 -12.04 -12.00
CA GLN A 2 -48.50 -12.60 -11.90
C GLN A 2 -47.88 -11.97 -10.66
N GLU A 3 -47.64 -12.80 -9.64
CA GLU A 3 -47.14 -12.36 -8.35
C GLU A 3 -45.70 -11.85 -8.46
N SER A 4 -45.48 -10.67 -7.90
CA SER A 4 -44.19 -10.00 -7.74
C SER A 4 -43.31 -10.79 -6.75
N PRO A 5 -42.00 -10.98 -7.01
CA PRO A 5 -41.15 -11.65 -6.04
C PRO A 5 -40.87 -10.74 -4.85
N VAL A 6 -41.12 -11.32 -3.68
CA VAL A 6 -40.90 -10.84 -2.31
C VAL A 6 -39.60 -10.05 -2.20
N GLY A 7 -39.71 -8.77 -1.85
CA GLY A 7 -38.58 -7.94 -1.47
C GLY A 7 -37.92 -8.50 -0.22
N LEU A 8 -36.67 -8.96 -0.34
CA LEU A 8 -35.85 -9.29 0.81
C LEU A 8 -35.59 -8.02 1.61
N ASP A 9 -36.16 -7.95 2.80
CA ASP A 9 -35.99 -6.83 3.72
C ASP A 9 -34.52 -6.71 4.15
N LEU A 10 -33.89 -5.60 3.73
CA LEU A 10 -32.51 -5.25 4.06
C LEU A 10 -32.30 -5.09 5.57
N SER A 11 -33.37 -4.81 6.34
CA SER A 11 -33.33 -4.70 7.80
C SER A 11 -33.13 -6.07 8.46
N GLN A 12 -33.88 -7.08 8.02
CA GLN A 12 -33.78 -8.47 8.49
C GLN A 12 -32.39 -9.06 8.21
N THR A 13 -31.84 -8.74 7.04
CA THR A 13 -30.51 -9.20 6.60
C THR A 13 -29.39 -8.61 7.47
N GLY A 14 -29.50 -7.33 7.84
CA GLY A 14 -28.56 -6.65 8.73
C GLY A 14 -28.57 -7.23 10.15
N ILE A 15 -29.74 -7.53 10.70
CA ILE A 15 -29.91 -8.16 12.02
C ILE A 15 -29.25 -9.55 12.03
N LEU A 16 -29.51 -10.36 11.00
CA LEU A 16 -28.96 -11.71 10.88
C LEU A 16 -27.43 -11.72 10.78
N ILE A 17 -26.82 -10.74 10.10
CA ILE A 17 -25.36 -10.58 10.03
C ILE A 17 -24.78 -10.23 11.41
N LEU A 18 -25.43 -9.31 12.14
CA LEU A 18 -24.99 -8.91 13.48
C LEU A 18 -25.09 -10.05 14.48
N GLU A 19 -26.15 -10.85 14.43
CA GLU A 19 -26.30 -12.06 15.25
C GLU A 19 -25.23 -13.10 14.93
N ASN A 20 -24.97 -13.35 13.64
CA ASN A 20 -23.90 -14.26 13.21
C ASN A 20 -22.51 -13.79 13.66
N LEU A 21 -22.24 -12.48 13.64
CA LEU A 21 -20.99 -11.91 14.14
C LEU A 21 -20.87 -12.00 15.67
N LYS A 22 -21.96 -11.77 16.39
CA LYS A 22 -22.02 -11.96 17.85
C LYS A 22 -21.80 -13.42 18.22
N ASN A 23 -22.40 -14.36 17.48
CA ASN A 23 -22.28 -15.79 17.70
C ASN A 23 -20.86 -16.31 17.34
N LYS A 24 -20.26 -15.83 16.24
CA LYS A 24 -18.84 -16.12 15.96
C LYS A 24 -17.92 -15.62 17.06
N ARG A 25 -18.18 -14.43 17.62
CA ARG A 25 -17.40 -13.89 18.76
C ARG A 25 -17.59 -14.69 20.04
N SER A 26 -18.80 -15.17 20.35
CA SER A 26 -19.02 -16.01 21.53
C SER A 26 -18.29 -17.35 21.40
N ILE A 27 -18.34 -17.99 20.22
CA ILE A 27 -17.63 -19.24 19.92
C ILE A 27 -16.11 -19.07 20.03
N LEU A 28 -15.54 -17.98 19.49
CA LEU A 28 -14.11 -17.70 19.61
C LEU A 28 -13.66 -17.43 21.06
N LYS A 29 -14.54 -16.91 21.91
CA LYS A 29 -14.26 -16.67 23.33
C LYS A 29 -14.30 -17.94 24.18
N THR A 30 -15.11 -18.93 23.78
CA THR A 30 -15.26 -20.21 24.50
C THR A 30 -14.38 -21.32 23.95
N ALA A 31 -13.81 -21.16 22.76
CA ALA A 31 -12.88 -22.11 22.17
C ALA A 31 -11.58 -22.20 22.99
N LYS A 32 -11.17 -23.43 23.34
CA LYS A 32 -9.84 -23.67 23.90
C LYS A 32 -8.79 -23.39 22.83
N LEU A 33 -7.85 -22.49 23.14
CA LEU A 33 -6.71 -22.23 22.26
C LEU A 33 -5.81 -23.47 22.21
N PRO A 34 -5.22 -23.77 21.03
CA PRO A 34 -4.18 -24.78 20.95
C PRO A 34 -3.01 -24.40 21.87
N PRO A 35 -2.27 -25.38 22.40
CA PRO A 35 -1.06 -25.10 23.17
C PRO A 35 -0.07 -24.30 22.32
N SER A 36 0.64 -23.36 22.95
CA SER A 36 1.68 -22.58 22.28
C SER A 36 2.73 -23.50 21.68
N ASN A 37 3.07 -23.28 20.42
CA ASN A 37 4.19 -23.94 19.74
C ASN A 37 5.55 -23.29 20.01
N ILE A 38 5.58 -22.28 20.89
CA ILE A 38 6.77 -21.50 21.25
C ILE A 38 6.94 -21.56 22.77
N THR A 39 8.14 -21.88 23.20
CA THR A 39 8.57 -21.91 24.61
C THR A 39 8.69 -20.49 25.19
N LYS A 40 8.81 -20.38 26.52
CA LYS A 40 8.95 -19.06 27.15
C LYS A 40 10.28 -18.40 26.77
N GLU A 41 11.32 -19.21 26.64
CA GLU A 41 12.68 -18.82 26.28
C GLU A 41 12.72 -18.31 24.83
N GLU A 42 12.10 -19.03 23.89
CA GLU A 42 11.98 -18.56 22.50
C GLU A 42 11.14 -17.28 22.39
N MET A 43 10.06 -17.17 23.16
CA MET A 43 9.25 -15.95 23.20
C MET A 43 10.08 -14.77 23.73
N ALA A 44 10.89 -14.98 24.77
CA ALA A 44 11.81 -13.98 25.29
C ALA A 44 12.86 -13.60 24.23
N ALA A 45 13.44 -14.58 23.51
CA ALA A 45 14.40 -14.33 22.44
C ALA A 45 13.77 -13.53 21.28
N ILE A 46 12.56 -13.86 20.85
CA ILE A 46 11.82 -13.11 19.82
C ILE A 46 11.56 -11.67 20.28
N ASN A 47 11.17 -11.47 21.54
CA ASN A 47 10.94 -10.14 22.09
C ASN A 47 12.25 -9.34 22.18
N ASN A 48 13.36 -9.97 22.57
CA ASN A 48 14.68 -9.33 22.58
C ASN A 48 15.09 -8.93 21.16
N LEU A 49 14.92 -9.82 20.17
CA LEU A 49 15.23 -9.55 18.78
C LEU A 49 14.38 -8.39 18.22
N LYS A 50 13.08 -8.37 18.54
CA LYS A 50 12.16 -7.31 18.12
C LYS A 50 12.49 -5.94 18.73
N ASN A 51 13.02 -5.92 19.95
CA ASN A 51 13.34 -4.69 20.69
C ASN A 51 14.78 -4.21 20.46
N ASN A 52 15.63 -5.01 19.82
CA ASN A 52 16.98 -4.61 19.46
C ASN A 52 16.93 -3.56 18.32
N ARG A 53 17.47 -2.36 18.59
CA ARG A 53 17.50 -1.24 17.63
C ARG A 53 18.70 -1.27 16.69
N GLU A 54 19.73 -2.04 17.02
CA GLU A 54 20.96 -2.17 16.21
C GLU A 54 20.74 -3.05 14.97
N ILE A 55 19.64 -3.81 14.94
CA ILE A 55 19.29 -4.67 13.81
C ILE A 55 17.99 -4.23 13.14
N THR A 56 17.97 -4.38 11.82
CA THR A 56 16.81 -4.15 10.98
C THR A 56 16.41 -5.48 10.33
N ILE A 57 15.16 -5.87 10.55
CA ILE A 57 14.59 -7.14 10.05
C ILE A 57 13.64 -6.83 8.89
N LEU A 58 13.97 -7.31 7.70
CA LEU A 58 13.25 -6.97 6.46
C LEU A 58 13.00 -8.22 5.60
N PRO A 59 11.95 -8.22 4.77
CA PRO A 59 11.82 -9.21 3.71
C PRO A 59 12.89 -9.00 2.64
N ALA A 60 13.49 -10.09 2.16
CA ALA A 60 14.33 -10.08 0.98
C ALA A 60 13.52 -9.73 -0.26
N ASP A 61 14.17 -9.05 -1.20
CA ASP A 61 13.59 -8.67 -2.48
C ASP A 61 13.10 -9.86 -3.32
N LYS A 62 13.77 -11.02 -3.19
CA LYS A 62 13.44 -12.28 -3.85
C LYS A 62 13.73 -13.44 -2.90
N GLY A 63 13.00 -14.54 -3.08
CA GLY A 63 13.24 -15.80 -2.36
C GLY A 63 12.37 -16.05 -1.14
N ARG A 64 11.43 -15.13 -0.79
CA ARG A 64 10.58 -15.24 0.41
C ARG A 64 11.39 -15.47 1.70
N THR A 65 12.55 -14.84 1.78
CA THR A 65 13.50 -14.96 2.89
C THR A 65 13.43 -13.72 3.77
N THR A 66 13.74 -13.87 5.05
CA THR A 66 13.95 -12.74 5.99
C THR A 66 15.43 -12.41 6.06
N VAL A 67 15.76 -11.12 6.01
CA VAL A 67 17.12 -10.60 6.14
C VAL A 67 17.22 -9.88 7.47
N ILE A 68 18.29 -10.14 8.20
CA ILE A 68 18.72 -9.37 9.36
C ILE A 68 19.96 -8.60 8.91
N MET A 69 19.93 -7.29 9.06
CA MET A 69 21.05 -6.42 8.72
C MET A 69 21.27 -5.40 9.84
N ASP A 70 22.49 -4.90 9.92
CA ASP A 70 22.82 -3.78 10.80
C ASP A 70 21.99 -2.53 10.41
N THR A 71 21.42 -1.86 11.42
CA THR A 71 20.56 -0.69 11.20
C THR A 71 21.36 0.48 10.62
N GLU A 72 22.59 0.73 11.07
CA GLU A 72 23.42 1.82 10.54
C GLU A 72 23.76 1.58 9.07
N GLN A 73 24.10 0.34 8.71
CA GLN A 73 24.32 -0.06 7.31
C GLN A 73 23.07 0.14 6.45
N TYR A 74 21.89 -0.19 6.98
CA TYR A 74 20.62 0.00 6.27
C TYR A 74 20.33 1.49 6.02
N GLU A 75 20.41 2.30 7.08
CA GLU A 75 20.15 3.73 7.02
C GLU A 75 21.13 4.41 6.07
N LYS A 76 22.41 4.05 6.11
CA LYS A 76 23.43 4.55 5.18
C LYS A 76 23.07 4.25 3.72
N GLN A 77 22.68 3.02 3.39
CA GLN A 77 22.29 2.68 2.01
C GLN A 77 21.02 3.42 1.57
N MET A 78 20.07 3.64 2.48
CA MET A 78 18.86 4.42 2.21
C MET A 78 19.20 5.89 1.94
N ASP A 79 20.07 6.48 2.76
CA ASP A 79 20.49 7.88 2.62
C ASP A 79 21.29 8.10 1.33
N GLU A 80 22.27 7.24 1.03
CA GLU A 80 23.04 7.28 -0.22
C GLU A 80 22.12 7.25 -1.45
N MET A 81 21.07 6.42 -1.40
CA MET A 81 20.07 6.34 -2.48
C MET A 81 19.21 7.61 -2.56
N LEU A 82 18.78 8.18 -1.43
CA LEU A 82 17.94 9.38 -1.37
C LEU A 82 18.70 10.68 -1.63
N GLN A 83 20.03 10.64 -1.67
CA GLN A 83 20.88 11.77 -2.02
C GLN A 83 20.91 12.09 -3.52
N ASP A 84 20.47 11.18 -4.40
CA ASP A 84 20.42 11.44 -5.84
C ASP A 84 19.41 12.57 -6.18
N ARG A 85 19.93 13.77 -6.41
CA ARG A 85 19.14 14.97 -6.75
C ARG A 85 18.64 15.00 -8.19
N ASN A 86 19.05 14.07 -9.04
CA ASN A 86 18.45 13.92 -10.36
C ASN A 86 17.09 13.19 -10.28
N THR A 87 16.92 12.34 -9.25
CA THR A 87 15.70 11.54 -9.05
C THR A 87 14.82 12.09 -7.93
N TYR A 88 15.42 12.57 -6.83
CA TYR A 88 14.71 12.97 -5.62
C TYR A 88 14.89 14.45 -5.28
N GLU A 89 13.80 15.09 -4.86
CA GLU A 89 13.79 16.47 -4.37
C GLU A 89 13.44 16.50 -2.88
N VAL A 90 14.16 17.35 -2.12
CA VAL A 90 13.85 17.60 -0.71
C VAL A 90 12.65 18.53 -0.60
N LEU A 91 11.59 18.06 0.06
CA LEU A 91 10.40 18.86 0.30
C LEU A 91 10.61 19.82 1.49
N LYS A 92 10.35 21.11 1.28
CA LYS A 92 10.43 22.14 2.34
C LYS A 92 9.31 22.02 3.39
N ARG A 93 8.18 21.43 3.01
CA ARG A 93 6.98 21.28 3.85
C ARG A 93 6.18 20.06 3.41
N ASP A 94 5.41 19.49 4.33
CA ASP A 94 4.50 18.39 4.02
C ASP A 94 3.36 18.86 3.10
N PRO A 95 3.24 18.32 1.87
CA PRO A 95 2.19 18.71 0.93
C PRO A 95 0.85 17.98 1.17
N THR A 96 0.76 17.06 2.13
CA THR A 96 -0.36 16.12 2.31
C THR A 96 -1.70 16.84 2.43
N GLU A 97 -1.81 17.83 3.31
CA GLU A 97 -3.06 18.59 3.49
C GLU A 97 -3.44 19.41 2.25
N ALA A 98 -2.45 20.01 1.58
CA ALA A 98 -2.69 20.76 0.36
C ALA A 98 -3.22 19.86 -0.76
N LYS A 99 -2.60 18.68 -0.94
CA LYS A 99 -3.05 17.65 -1.89
C LYS A 99 -4.45 17.14 -1.55
N LYS A 100 -4.73 16.90 -0.26
CA LYS A 100 -6.05 16.47 0.22
C LYS A 100 -7.13 17.49 -0.10
N ARG A 101 -6.91 18.77 0.22
CA ARG A 101 -7.87 19.84 -0.10
C ARG A 101 -8.13 19.92 -1.60
N LYS A 102 -7.08 19.93 -2.42
CA LYS A 102 -7.18 19.95 -3.89
C LYS A 102 -7.99 18.76 -4.40
N LEU A 103 -7.72 17.56 -3.91
CA LEU A 103 -8.46 16.35 -4.28
C LEU A 103 -9.94 16.45 -3.90
N LYS A 104 -10.27 16.89 -2.68
CA LYS A 104 -11.66 17.07 -2.24
C LYS A 104 -12.42 18.05 -3.15
N THR A 105 -11.78 19.16 -3.53
CA THR A 105 -12.37 20.15 -4.45
C THR A 105 -12.70 19.52 -5.80
N ILE A 106 -11.76 18.79 -6.39
CA ILE A 106 -11.96 18.11 -7.69
C ILE A 106 -13.08 17.07 -7.59
N LEU A 107 -13.06 16.21 -6.57
CA LEU A 107 -14.08 15.17 -6.40
C LEU A 107 -15.47 15.76 -6.21
N LYS A 108 -15.59 16.85 -5.45
CA LYS A 108 -16.86 17.55 -5.24
C LYS A 108 -17.40 18.11 -6.55
N GLN A 109 -16.56 18.77 -7.34
CA GLN A 109 -16.94 19.27 -8.66
C GLN A 109 -17.42 18.13 -9.58
N LEU A 110 -16.69 17.01 -9.63
CA LEU A 110 -17.08 15.86 -10.46
C LEU A 110 -18.42 15.25 -10.02
N GLN A 111 -18.72 15.27 -8.72
CA GLN A 111 -20.00 14.82 -8.19
C GLN A 111 -21.15 15.78 -8.57
N GLU A 112 -20.93 17.09 -8.45
CA GLU A 112 -21.91 18.13 -8.81
C GLU A 112 -22.21 18.10 -10.32
N GLU A 113 -21.20 17.86 -11.15
CA GLU A 113 -21.32 17.65 -12.59
C GLU A 113 -21.88 16.26 -12.97
N LYS A 114 -22.22 15.41 -11.98
CA LYS A 114 -22.73 14.03 -12.16
C LYS A 114 -21.82 13.13 -13.00
N LYS A 115 -20.52 13.42 -13.06
CA LYS A 115 -19.50 12.57 -13.71
C LYS A 115 -19.14 11.36 -12.85
N ILE A 116 -19.35 11.45 -11.54
CA ILE A 116 -19.26 10.34 -10.59
C ILE A 116 -20.52 10.30 -9.73
N ASP A 117 -20.96 9.11 -9.37
CA ASP A 117 -22.08 8.95 -8.44
C ASP A 117 -21.66 9.19 -6.97
N LYS A 118 -22.65 9.27 -6.08
CA LYS A 118 -22.42 9.50 -4.65
C LYS A 118 -21.62 8.38 -3.99
N GLN A 119 -21.81 7.14 -4.43
CA GLN A 119 -21.11 5.98 -3.88
C GLN A 119 -19.61 6.04 -4.21
N THR A 120 -19.29 6.33 -5.46
CA THR A 120 -17.94 6.53 -5.99
C THR A 120 -17.27 7.71 -5.30
N TYR A 121 -17.97 8.85 -5.18
CA TYR A 121 -17.46 9.99 -4.41
C TYR A 121 -17.07 9.59 -2.97
N ASN A 122 -17.96 8.91 -2.26
CA ASN A 122 -17.70 8.45 -0.88
C ASN A 122 -16.55 7.45 -0.79
N HIS A 123 -16.31 6.65 -1.83
CA HIS A 123 -15.17 5.74 -1.90
C HIS A 123 -13.85 6.48 -2.17
N LEU A 124 -13.88 7.50 -3.02
CA LEU A 124 -12.71 8.26 -3.45
C LEU A 124 -12.26 9.33 -2.46
N ILE A 125 -13.18 9.85 -1.65
CA ILE A 125 -12.87 10.94 -0.72
C ILE A 125 -11.84 10.47 0.32
N PRO A 126 -10.69 11.15 0.43
CA PRO A 126 -9.68 10.77 1.41
C PRO A 126 -10.15 11.07 2.84
N THR A 127 -10.20 10.03 3.66
CA THR A 127 -10.50 10.12 5.10
C THR A 127 -9.22 10.33 5.92
N ALA A 128 -8.22 9.48 5.73
CA ALA A 128 -6.96 9.51 6.47
C ALA A 128 -5.91 10.45 5.86
N ASN A 129 -4.93 10.84 6.69
CA ASN A 129 -3.77 11.67 6.33
C ASN A 129 -2.47 10.85 6.41
N ILE A 130 -2.47 9.67 5.80
CA ILE A 130 -1.28 8.81 5.80
C ILE A 130 -0.30 9.34 4.77
N ILE A 131 0.90 9.69 5.23
CA ILE A 131 2.02 10.07 4.37
C ILE A 131 2.64 8.77 3.82
N PRO A 132 2.86 8.67 2.49
CA PRO A 132 3.58 7.53 1.92
C PRO A 132 4.97 7.36 2.53
N ARG A 133 5.36 6.12 2.79
CA ARG A 133 6.65 5.78 3.40
C ARG A 133 7.56 5.12 2.39
N ILE A 134 8.85 5.44 2.43
CA ILE A 134 9.86 4.72 1.66
C ILE A 134 10.60 3.73 2.57
N TYR A 135 10.88 2.54 2.05
CA TYR A 135 11.77 1.57 2.66
C TYR A 135 12.53 0.79 1.58
N GLY A 136 13.61 0.11 1.95
CA GLY A 136 14.45 -0.68 1.06
C GLY A 136 14.30 -2.17 1.30
N THR A 137 14.12 -2.98 0.25
CA THR A 137 14.21 -4.45 0.35
C THR A 137 15.59 -4.93 -0.14
N PRO A 138 16.35 -5.73 0.65
CA PRO A 138 17.67 -6.18 0.24
C PRO A 138 17.65 -7.13 -0.96
N LYS A 139 18.40 -6.81 -2.02
CA LYS A 139 18.59 -7.70 -3.18
C LYS A 139 19.71 -8.70 -2.91
N ILE A 140 19.47 -9.67 -2.02
CA ILE A 140 20.47 -10.67 -1.57
C ILE A 140 21.09 -11.53 -2.69
N HIS A 141 20.49 -11.53 -3.89
CA HIS A 141 21.00 -12.21 -5.08
C HIS A 141 21.97 -11.34 -5.91
N LYS A 142 22.37 -10.18 -5.40
CA LYS A 142 23.32 -9.26 -6.04
C LYS A 142 24.50 -8.99 -5.08
N PRO A 143 25.74 -8.83 -5.59
CA PRO A 143 26.89 -8.50 -4.77
C PRO A 143 26.65 -7.24 -3.93
N GLY A 144 27.04 -7.28 -2.66
CA GLY A 144 26.80 -6.19 -1.70
C GLY A 144 25.35 -6.03 -1.23
N ALA A 145 24.43 -6.89 -1.68
CA ALA A 145 23.01 -6.89 -1.30
C ALA A 145 22.31 -5.51 -1.35
N PRO A 146 22.44 -4.74 -2.44
CA PRO A 146 21.88 -3.39 -2.54
C PRO A 146 20.37 -3.37 -2.33
N LEU A 147 19.86 -2.29 -1.74
CA LEU A 147 18.43 -2.12 -1.51
C LEU A 147 17.64 -1.89 -2.82
N ARG A 148 16.38 -2.33 -2.85
CA ARG A 148 15.35 -1.85 -3.79
C ARG A 148 14.45 -0.87 -3.05
N PRO A 149 14.35 0.40 -3.46
CA PRO A 149 13.39 1.32 -2.87
C PRO A 149 11.97 0.87 -3.19
N ILE A 150 11.11 0.84 -2.17
CA ILE A 150 9.68 0.60 -2.25
C ILE A 150 8.96 1.78 -1.58
N ILE A 151 7.95 2.31 -2.26
CA ILE A 151 7.06 3.33 -1.69
C ILE A 151 5.77 2.65 -1.25
N ASP A 152 5.54 2.60 0.06
CA ASP A 152 4.25 2.24 0.62
C ASP A 152 3.32 3.45 0.60
N SER A 153 2.38 3.45 -0.34
CA SER A 153 1.34 4.47 -0.46
C SER A 153 -0.03 4.00 0.05
N MET A 154 -0.10 2.87 0.75
CA MET A 154 -1.36 2.30 1.23
C MET A 154 -2.07 3.28 2.17
N GLY A 155 -3.33 3.55 1.87
CA GLY A 155 -4.16 4.48 2.66
C GLY A 155 -3.75 5.96 2.57
N SER A 156 -2.80 6.30 1.69
CA SER A 156 -2.44 7.70 1.42
C SER A 156 -3.59 8.46 0.75
N VAL A 157 -3.50 9.79 0.76
CA VAL A 157 -4.53 10.70 0.24
C VAL A 157 -4.98 10.35 -1.18
N THR A 158 -4.07 9.86 -2.03
CA THR A 158 -4.36 9.54 -3.44
C THR A 158 -4.57 8.06 -3.70
N TYR A 159 -4.56 7.21 -2.67
CA TYR A 159 -4.58 5.75 -2.82
C TYR A 159 -5.84 5.24 -3.54
N ASN A 160 -7.03 5.56 -3.01
CA ASN A 160 -8.30 5.11 -3.60
C ASN A 160 -8.51 5.67 -5.01
N LEU A 161 -8.12 6.94 -5.23
CA LEU A 161 -8.14 7.54 -6.56
C LEU A 161 -7.25 6.79 -7.54
N SER A 162 -6.01 6.48 -7.14
CA SER A 162 -5.06 5.77 -8.01
C SER A 162 -5.58 4.40 -8.39
N LYS A 163 -6.17 3.68 -7.43
CA LYS A 163 -6.79 2.37 -7.68
C LYS A 163 -7.98 2.47 -8.62
N PHE A 164 -8.88 3.43 -8.40
CA PHE A 164 -10.04 3.66 -9.25
C PHE A 164 -9.63 3.98 -10.70
N ILE A 165 -8.63 4.84 -10.89
CA ILE A 165 -8.09 5.14 -12.22
C ILE A 165 -7.47 3.88 -12.85
N ALA A 166 -6.69 3.11 -12.10
CA ALA A 166 -6.10 1.88 -12.60
C ALA A 166 -7.16 0.86 -13.05
N ASP A 167 -8.27 0.73 -12.31
CA ASP A 167 -9.38 -0.15 -12.66
C ASP A 167 -10.09 0.31 -13.95
N ILE A 168 -10.24 1.62 -14.16
CA ILE A 168 -10.78 2.19 -15.41
C ILE A 168 -9.83 1.95 -16.59
N LEU A 169 -8.52 2.05 -16.38
CA LEU A 169 -7.52 1.89 -17.43
C LEU A 169 -7.22 0.43 -17.77
N LYS A 170 -7.47 -0.50 -16.86
CA LYS A 170 -7.21 -1.95 -17.01
C LYS A 170 -7.73 -2.59 -18.32
N PRO A 171 -8.96 -2.31 -18.80
CA PRO A 171 -9.46 -2.90 -20.04
C PRO A 171 -8.89 -2.26 -21.32
N LEU A 172 -8.12 -1.17 -21.25
CA LEU A 172 -7.60 -0.51 -22.44
C LEU A 172 -6.45 -1.32 -23.06
N PRO A 173 -6.48 -1.60 -24.38
CA PRO A 173 -5.43 -2.37 -25.03
C PRO A 173 -4.09 -1.63 -24.98
N SER A 174 -3.03 -2.39 -24.70
CA SER A 174 -1.64 -1.94 -24.52
C SER A 174 -1.02 -1.28 -25.76
N SER A 175 -1.77 -1.13 -26.86
CA SER A 175 -1.35 -0.45 -28.08
C SER A 175 -1.38 1.08 -27.97
N THR A 176 -2.17 1.63 -27.04
CA THR A 176 -2.35 3.10 -26.89
C THR A 176 -1.47 3.69 -25.78
N ILE A 177 -1.07 2.89 -24.79
CA ILE A 177 -0.17 3.31 -23.71
C ILE A 177 1.24 2.92 -24.14
N VAL A 178 2.07 3.92 -24.46
CA VAL A 178 3.49 3.81 -24.83
C VAL A 178 4.13 2.62 -24.12
N LYS A 179 4.57 1.62 -24.89
CA LYS A 179 5.31 0.44 -24.41
C LYS A 179 6.36 0.90 -23.39
N MET A 180 6.09 0.73 -22.10
CA MET A 180 7.14 0.65 -21.09
C MET A 180 7.86 -0.65 -21.39
N GLN A 181 8.83 -0.56 -22.29
CA GLN A 181 9.66 -1.67 -22.69
C GLN A 181 10.40 -2.13 -21.42
N ASN A 182 10.03 -3.32 -20.94
CA ASN A 182 10.67 -3.97 -19.81
C ASN A 182 12.19 -3.85 -19.97
N SER A 183 12.87 -3.45 -18.89
CA SER A 183 14.31 -3.14 -18.82
C SER A 183 15.25 -4.31 -19.10
N TRP A 184 14.72 -5.46 -19.54
CA TRP A 184 15.51 -6.64 -19.92
C TRP A 184 16.14 -6.55 -21.31
N GLN A 185 15.82 -5.53 -22.13
CA GLN A 185 16.32 -5.42 -23.51
C GLN A 185 17.18 -4.19 -23.82
N LYS A 186 17.66 -3.40 -22.85
CA LYS A 186 18.53 -2.24 -23.17
C LYS A 186 19.83 -2.22 -22.36
N ASN A 187 20.74 -3.12 -22.73
CA ASN A 187 22.18 -2.87 -22.63
C ASN A 187 22.65 -2.26 -23.96
N SER A 188 22.58 -0.94 -24.05
CA SER A 188 23.50 -0.05 -24.80
C SER A 188 22.86 1.33 -24.95
N LYS A 189 23.49 2.31 -24.28
CA LYS A 189 23.43 3.77 -24.54
C LYS A 189 22.10 4.34 -25.05
N THR A 190 21.29 4.92 -24.17
CA THR A 190 20.36 6.01 -24.59
C THR A 190 20.08 6.97 -23.45
N GLN A 191 20.55 8.20 -23.62
CA GLN A 191 20.24 9.41 -22.86
C GLN A 191 18.72 9.60 -22.77
N ARG A 192 18.15 9.74 -21.56
CA ARG A 192 16.71 9.95 -21.36
C ARG A 192 16.44 11.39 -20.92
N ARG A 193 15.59 12.05 -21.71
CA ARG A 193 15.07 13.41 -21.54
C ARG A 193 14.13 13.47 -20.33
N ASN A 194 14.19 14.59 -19.62
CA ASN A 194 13.31 14.93 -18.49
C ASN A 194 11.85 14.95 -18.92
N ILE A 195 11.00 14.32 -18.11
CA ILE A 195 9.55 14.45 -18.20
C ILE A 195 9.10 14.99 -16.84
N HIS A 196 8.73 16.27 -16.81
CA HIS A 196 8.13 16.91 -15.64
C HIS A 196 6.67 16.44 -15.50
N PHE A 197 6.29 16.03 -14.29
CA PHE A 197 4.88 16.00 -13.89
C PHE A 197 4.68 17.10 -12.85
N THR A 198 3.91 18.11 -13.23
CA THR A 198 3.44 19.24 -12.41
C THR A 198 2.38 18.82 -11.40
#